data_AF-A0A2Z2NI54-F1
#
_entry.id   AF-A0A2Z2NI54-F1
#
_cell.length_a   1.000
_cell.length_b   1.000
_cell.length_c   1.000
_cell.angle_alpha   90.00
_cell.angle_beta   90.00
_cell.angle_gamma   90.00
#
_symmetry.space_group_name_H-M   'P 1'
#
loop_
_entity.id
_entity.type
_entity.pdbx_description
1 polymer ?
#
loop_
_entity_poly.entity_id
_entity_poly.type
_entity_poly.pdbx_seq_one_letter_code
_entity_poly.pdbx_strand_id
1 'polypeptide(L)'
;MHKTKIDPIWDEGISSYLIGEHERLKAPLTIDDLQGFANQHAVRIGDILETLYLMTIYGEWQYADLEGVTLELNEVALDELYAKGRLGREDLVDFDGVWSPVD
;
A
#
# COMPACT_ATOMS: atom_id res chain seq x y z
N MET A 1 1.69 30.62 16.80
CA MET A 1 1.54 29.88 15.53
C MET A 1 0.72 28.64 15.81
N HIS A 2 -0.55 28.61 15.39
CA HIS A 2 -1.29 27.34 15.31
C HIS A 2 -0.66 26.57 14.14
N LYS A 3 0.03 25.46 14.42
CA LYS A 3 0.32 24.48 13.37
C LYS A 3 -1.03 23.86 13.03
N THR A 4 -1.62 24.26 11.92
CA THR A 4 -2.70 23.48 11.31
C THR A 4 -2.12 22.09 11.08
N LYS A 5 -2.58 21.10 11.84
CA LYS A 5 -2.30 19.70 11.56
C LYS A 5 -2.87 19.48 10.16
N ILE A 6 -2.01 19.35 9.16
CA ILE A 6 -2.44 18.84 7.86
C ILE A 6 -2.73 17.38 8.15
N ASP A 7 -3.99 16.98 8.01
CA ASP A 7 -4.35 15.58 8.11
C ASP A 7 -3.53 14.80 7.07
N PRO A 8 -3.00 13.62 7.44
CA PRO A 8 -2.22 12.83 6.50
C PRO A 8 -3.07 12.48 5.29
N ILE A 9 -2.41 12.40 4.13
CA ILE A 9 -3.06 12.14 2.85
C ILE A 9 -3.55 10.69 2.78
N TRP A 10 -3.03 9.82 3.65
CA TRP A 10 -3.38 8.41 3.77
C TRP A 10 -3.92 8.05 5.16
N ASP A 11 -4.42 6.82 5.30
CA ASP A 11 -4.97 6.30 6.56
C ASP A 11 -3.83 5.98 7.58
N GLU A 12 -3.82 6.67 8.72
CA GLU A 12 -2.82 6.46 9.81
C GLU A 12 -2.90 5.05 10.42
N GLY A 13 -4.10 4.47 10.50
CA GLY A 13 -4.30 3.14 11.07
C GLY A 13 -3.74 2.04 10.19
N ILE A 14 -4.01 2.12 8.89
CA ILE A 14 -3.45 1.18 7.89
C ILE A 14 -1.92 1.35 7.80
N SER A 15 -1.43 2.58 7.64
CA SER A 15 0.01 2.83 7.50
C SER A 15 0.82 2.39 8.73
N SER A 16 0.32 2.64 9.95
CA SER A 16 0.97 2.14 11.16
C SER A 16 1.01 0.61 11.23
N TYR A 17 -0.03 -0.07 10.74
CA TYR A 17 -0.04 -1.53 10.68
C TYR A 17 1.00 -2.05 9.67
N LEU A 18 1.05 -1.45 8.47
CA LEU A 18 1.99 -1.85 7.42
C LEU A 18 3.44 -1.77 7.88
N ILE A 19 3.79 -0.69 8.58
CA ILE A 19 5.12 -0.53 9.21
C ILE A 19 5.35 -1.64 10.24
N GLY A 20 4.39 -1.86 11.14
CA GLY A 20 4.50 -2.88 12.18
C GLY A 20 4.65 -4.30 11.62
N GLU A 21 3.95 -4.63 10.55
CA GLU A 21 4.08 -5.94 9.89
C GLU A 21 5.41 -6.10 9.17
N HIS A 22 5.88 -5.07 8.47
CA HIS A 22 7.19 -5.08 7.84
C HIS A 22 8.29 -5.30 8.91
N GLU A 23 8.21 -4.59 10.04
CA GLU A 23 9.14 -4.77 11.17
C GLU A 23 9.05 -6.17 11.81
N ARG A 24 7.84 -6.71 11.94
CA ARG A 24 7.59 -8.04 12.52
C ARG A 24 8.11 -9.16 11.62
N LEU A 25 7.86 -9.07 10.32
CA LEU A 25 8.27 -10.05 9.32
C LEU A 25 9.76 -9.89 8.95
N LYS A 26 10.30 -8.68 9.09
CA LYS A 26 11.64 -8.29 8.62
C LYS A 26 11.83 -8.59 7.13
N ALA A 27 10.76 -8.40 6.37
CA ALA A 27 10.70 -8.68 4.96
C ALA A 27 9.69 -7.74 4.29
N PRO A 28 9.87 -7.42 2.99
CA PRO A 28 8.86 -6.75 2.18
C PRO A 28 7.52 -7.48 2.24
N LEU A 29 6.43 -6.73 2.17
CA LEU A 29 5.06 -7.25 2.24
C LEU A 29 4.60 -7.69 0.85
N THR A 30 4.04 -8.90 0.78
CA THR A 30 3.41 -9.43 -0.43
C THR A 30 1.90 -9.15 -0.43
N ILE A 31 1.24 -9.31 -1.57
CA ILE A 31 -0.22 -9.19 -1.63
C ILE A 31 -0.95 -10.19 -0.71
N ASP A 32 -0.37 -11.38 -0.48
CA ASP A 32 -0.92 -12.38 0.43
C ASP A 32 -0.87 -11.88 1.90
N ASP A 33 0.20 -11.20 2.29
CA ASP A 33 0.32 -10.57 3.62
C ASP A 33 -0.75 -9.48 3.82
N LEU A 34 -0.93 -8.65 2.79
CA LEU A 34 -1.94 -7.57 2.79
C LEU A 34 -3.37 -8.13 2.82
N GLN A 35 -3.65 -9.22 2.09
CA GLN A 35 -4.92 -9.92 2.20
C GLN A 35 -5.14 -10.52 3.59
N GLY A 36 -4.07 -11.04 4.21
CA GLY A 36 -4.09 -11.50 5.60
C GLY A 36 -4.56 -10.40 6.55
N PHE A 37 -4.02 -9.19 6.41
CA PHE A 37 -4.44 -8.02 7.17
C PHE A 37 -5.90 -7.63 6.92
N ALA A 38 -6.27 -7.49 5.63
CA ALA A 38 -7.62 -7.12 5.21
C ALA A 38 -8.67 -8.02 5.87
N ASN A 39 -8.43 -9.34 5.85
CA ASN A 39 -9.31 -10.33 6.44
C ASN A 39 -9.33 -10.27 7.98
N GLN A 40 -8.17 -10.10 8.62
CA GLN A 40 -8.07 -10.05 10.08
C GLN A 40 -8.76 -8.83 10.68
N HIS A 41 -8.66 -7.68 10.01
CA HIS A 41 -9.14 -6.40 10.53
C HIS A 41 -10.45 -5.91 9.87
N ALA A 42 -11.05 -6.72 9.00
CA ALA A 42 -12.23 -6.38 8.21
C ALA A 42 -12.06 -5.06 7.42
N VAL A 43 -10.84 -4.79 6.96
CA VAL A 43 -10.47 -3.66 6.10
C VAL A 43 -10.54 -4.12 4.64
N ARG A 44 -10.87 -3.23 3.71
CA ARG A 44 -10.87 -3.60 2.28
C ARG A 44 -9.44 -3.60 1.77
N ILE A 45 -9.10 -4.59 0.94
CA ILE A 45 -7.79 -4.63 0.27
C ILE A 45 -7.56 -3.39 -0.61
N GLY A 46 -8.61 -2.82 -1.19
CA GLY A 46 -8.54 -1.55 -1.92
C GLY A 46 -8.06 -0.39 -1.05
N ASP A 47 -8.56 -0.25 0.18
CA ASP A 47 -8.16 0.82 1.10
C ASP A 47 -6.68 0.68 1.52
N ILE A 48 -6.20 -0.58 1.62
CA ILE A 48 -4.79 -0.89 1.90
C ILE A 48 -3.90 -0.52 0.72
N LEU A 49 -4.29 -0.94 -0.49
CA LEU A 49 -3.54 -0.63 -1.71
C LEU A 49 -3.54 0.87 -2.00
N GLU A 50 -4.66 1.56 -1.81
CA GLU A 50 -4.74 3.01 -1.89
C GLU A 50 -3.75 3.68 -0.93
N THR A 51 -3.72 3.23 0.32
CA THR A 51 -2.76 3.75 1.32
C THR A 51 -1.31 3.52 0.88
N LEU A 52 -0.98 2.33 0.37
CA LEU A 52 0.37 2.02 -0.14
C LEU A 52 0.74 2.83 -1.38
N TYR A 53 -0.21 3.06 -2.30
CA TYR A 53 0.00 3.91 -3.47
C TYR A 53 0.33 5.34 -3.05
N LEU A 54 -0.48 5.92 -2.16
CA LEU A 54 -0.22 7.27 -1.64
C LEU A 54 1.15 7.33 -0.97
N MET A 55 1.46 6.41 -0.07
CA MET A 55 2.77 6.35 0.58
C MET A 55 3.91 6.19 -0.44
N THR A 56 3.69 5.48 -1.54
CA THR A 56 4.70 5.32 -2.61
C THR A 56 4.88 6.60 -3.42
N ILE A 57 3.79 7.25 -3.83
CA ILE A 57 3.80 8.53 -4.55
C ILE A 57 4.53 9.61 -3.73
N TYR A 58 4.36 9.60 -2.41
CA TYR A 58 4.99 10.55 -1.50
C TYR A 58 6.37 10.11 -0.98
N GLY A 59 6.90 8.96 -1.46
CA GLY A 59 8.27 8.52 -1.18
C GLY A 59 8.50 7.90 0.19
N GLU A 60 7.45 7.47 0.88
CA GLU A 60 7.53 6.75 2.15
C GLU A 60 7.68 5.23 1.93
N TRP A 61 7.09 4.72 0.84
CA TRP A 61 7.12 3.31 0.45
C TRP A 61 7.55 3.15 -1.00
N GLN A 62 7.88 1.93 -1.39
CA GLN A 62 8.21 1.54 -2.75
C GLN A 62 7.58 0.19 -3.08
N TYR A 63 7.27 0.01 -4.35
CA TYR A 63 6.82 -1.25 -4.92
C TYR A 63 7.88 -1.78 -5.88
N ALA A 64 8.28 -3.03 -5.72
CA ALA A 64 9.17 -3.73 -6.63
C ALA A 64 8.45 -4.95 -7.22
N ASP A 65 8.59 -5.17 -8.52
CA ASP A 65 8.02 -6.34 -9.17
C ASP A 65 8.77 -7.65 -8.80
N LEU A 66 8.34 -8.77 -9.39
CA LEU A 66 8.96 -10.09 -9.19
C LEU A 66 10.41 -10.17 -9.68
N GLU A 67 10.85 -9.27 -10.57
CA GLU A 67 12.23 -9.18 -11.03
C GLU A 67 13.09 -8.31 -10.08
N GLY A 68 12.46 -7.72 -9.06
CA GLY A 68 13.10 -6.81 -8.11
C GLY A 68 13.29 -5.40 -8.68
N VAL A 69 12.61 -5.06 -9.78
CA VAL A 69 12.64 -3.73 -10.36
C VAL A 69 11.63 -2.86 -9.63
N THR A 70 12.10 -1.78 -8.99
CA THR A 70 11.22 -0.77 -8.40
C THR A 70 10.41 -0.10 -9.50
N LEU A 71 9.09 -0.19 -9.39
CA LEU A 71 8.16 0.46 -10.30
C LEU A 71 7.71 1.79 -9.71
N GLU A 72 7.77 2.84 -10.52
CA GLU A 72 7.28 4.16 -10.14
C GLU A 72 5.75 4.17 -10.19
N LEU A 73 5.12 4.33 -9.02
CA LEU A 73 3.68 4.58 -8.93
C LEU A 73 3.43 6.08 -8.85
N ASN A 74 2.55 6.57 -9.72
CA ASN A 74 2.17 7.98 -9.80
C ASN A 74 0.64 8.15 -9.71
N GLU A 75 0.16 9.40 -9.78
CA GLU A 75 -1.27 9.70 -9.71
C GLU A 75 -2.10 9.00 -10.79
N VAL A 76 -1.54 8.75 -11.98
CA VAL A 76 -2.25 8.03 -13.05
C VAL A 76 -2.50 6.57 -12.65
N ALA A 77 -1.51 5.92 -12.07
CA ALA A 77 -1.65 4.54 -11.58
C ALA A 77 -2.65 4.46 -10.41
N LEU A 78 -2.74 5.51 -9.58
CA LEU A 78 -3.74 5.61 -8.52
C LEU A 78 -5.16 5.82 -9.09
N ASP A 79 -5.32 6.67 -10.10
CA ASP A 79 -6.60 6.85 -10.80
C ASP A 79 -7.08 5.55 -11.45
N GLU A 80 -6.17 4.76 -12.02
CA GLU A 80 -6.46 3.43 -12.55
C GLU A 80 -6.96 2.47 -11.46
N LEU A 81 -6.35 2.51 -10.26
CA LEU A 81 -6.82 1.74 -9.10
C LEU A 81 -8.27 2.13 -8.73
N TYR A 82 -8.57 3.42 -8.68
CA TYR A 82 -9.93 3.90 -8.40
C TYR A 82 -10.94 3.50 -9.48
N ALA A 83 -10.53 3.52 -10.75
CA ALA A 83 -11.40 3.14 -11.87
C ALA A 83 -11.84 1.66 -11.81
N LYS A 84 -11.02 0.77 -11.21
CA LYS A 84 -11.39 -0.63 -10.95
C LYS A 84 -12.50 -0.76 -9.89
N GLY A 85 -12.63 0.21 -9.00
CA GLY A 85 -13.62 0.18 -7.92
C GLY A 85 -13.33 -0.92 -6.90
N ARG A 86 -14.27 -1.84 -6.68
CA ARG A 86 -14.08 -2.92 -5.69
C ARG A 86 -13.24 -4.04 -6.30
N LEU A 87 -12.02 -4.16 -5.82
CA LEU A 87 -11.07 -5.18 -6.26
C LEU A 87 -11.55 -6.60 -5.91
N GLY A 88 -11.58 -7.45 -6.93
CA GLY A 88 -11.76 -8.89 -6.86
C GLY A 88 -10.42 -9.61 -6.68
N ARG A 89 -10.43 -10.95 -6.73
CA ARG A 89 -9.20 -11.75 -6.60
C ARG A 89 -8.36 -11.66 -7.88
N GLU A 90 -9.03 -11.57 -9.02
CA GLU A 90 -8.45 -11.41 -10.35
C GLU A 90 -7.63 -10.12 -10.49
N ASP A 91 -8.07 -9.02 -9.86
CA ASP A 91 -7.36 -7.74 -9.89
C ASP A 91 -6.06 -7.77 -9.07
N LEU A 92 -5.97 -8.68 -8.10
CA LEU A 92 -4.82 -8.78 -7.20
C LEU A 92 -3.62 -9.47 -7.86
N VAL A 93 -3.83 -10.11 -9.00
CA VAL A 93 -2.76 -10.71 -9.80
C VAL A 93 -1.82 -9.63 -10.35
N ASP A 94 -2.31 -8.41 -10.55
CA ASP A 94 -1.50 -7.28 -11.02
C ASP A 94 -0.54 -6.75 -9.92
N PHE A 95 -0.64 -7.26 -8.69
CA PHE A 95 0.14 -6.85 -7.52
C PHE A 95 1.02 -7.98 -6.99
N ASP A 96 1.64 -8.77 -7.88
CA ASP A 96 2.44 -9.95 -7.54
C ASP A 96 3.85 -9.64 -7.00
N GLY A 97 4.25 -8.37 -7.01
CA GLY A 97 5.50 -7.87 -6.44
C GLY A 97 5.46 -7.72 -4.91
N VAL A 98 6.34 -6.85 -4.41
CA VAL A 98 6.54 -6.61 -2.99
C VAL A 98 6.58 -5.13 -2.63
N TRP A 99 6.10 -4.83 -1.42
CA TRP A 99 6.04 -3.49 -0.86
C TRP A 99 7.03 -3.36 0.30
N SER A 100 7.82 -2.29 0.32
CA SER A 100 8.69 -1.97 1.45
C SER A 100 8.74 -0.47 1.71
N PRO A 101 9.10 -0.03 2.92
CA PRO A 101 9.51 1.34 3.15
C PRO A 101 10.69 1.74 2.24
N VAL A 102 10.81 3.04 1.95
CA VAL A 102 12.02 3.62 1.35
C VAL A 102 13.05 3.87 2.46
N ASP A 103 14.31 3.50 2.22
CA ASP A 103 15.45 3.73 3.13
C ASP A 103 16.00 5.16 3.07
#